data_AF-A0A2E4ZP64-F1
#
_entry.id   AF-A0A2E4ZP64-F1
#
_cell.length_a   1.000
_cell.length_b   1.000
_cell.length_c   1.000
_cell.angle_alpha   90.00
_cell.angle_beta   90.00
_cell.angle_gamma   90.00
#
_symmetry.space_group_name_H-M   'P 1'
#
loop_
_entity.id
_entity.type
_entity.pdbx_description
1 polymer ?
#
loop_
_entity_poly.entity_id
_entity_poly.type
_entity_poly.pdbx_seq_one_letter_code
_entity_poly.pdbx_strand_id
1 'polypeptide(L)'
;MRAPSHSFKLADVCANLAQHAPQPLTYEGLCNWVEGIDWTGCDWAAHVPEVESANDYARNILCLEPFEVVLLHWPAGVESAVHHHEGFWGTVVCLQGVLENVTYSLDDGVLRKKDVLQALPKGMVPEPDGTIHKIRNGSASEALVTLHFYHPALKDLNGLVLYDLATGSAMTCNETAPTASIHLPASNYRRIEQEAFRYAPPPEASHVQCNVVPKPDADAIERMIEGYFAEHANQYDALDAQILKRRQYTSAIDSLVAEGLRTLAHALPVERVMHLACGTGRRAVEIRTESGLGYAMEGVDMCKEMATQAAARGLDVQVASLRHRAEFMTETAFDAVTLLYAYGHLPDRTTRQNIIQASFDMLKSGGVFYFDAFDAEDEHEWGPEALQQFQEQRLGPQGYEEGDVFYRRARGEHVAFLHYCSSARLRELMETAGFVDIEMTTIGYDQSVGVESHNGKLFVSGRKPLNQAKP
;
A
#
# COMPACT_ATOMS: atom_id res chain seq x y z
N MET A 1 13.68 -28.11 -16.68
CA MET A 1 13.30 -26.70 -16.79
C MET A 1 14.11 -26.10 -17.94
N ARG A 2 13.48 -25.46 -18.92
CA ARG A 2 14.23 -24.68 -19.92
C ARG A 2 14.83 -23.48 -19.18
N ALA A 3 16.13 -23.23 -19.35
CA ALA A 3 16.74 -22.00 -18.88
C ALA A 3 15.93 -20.81 -19.44
N PRO A 4 15.63 -19.78 -18.63
CA PRO A 4 14.99 -18.58 -19.14
C PRO A 4 15.82 -18.04 -20.31
N SER A 5 15.16 -17.73 -21.43
CA SER A 5 15.83 -17.06 -22.54
C SER A 5 16.09 -15.62 -22.11
N HIS A 6 17.33 -15.32 -21.72
CA HIS A 6 17.73 -13.95 -21.37
C HIS A 6 17.65 -13.07 -22.62
N SER A 7 17.04 -11.89 -22.49
CA SER A 7 16.80 -10.96 -23.59
C SER A 7 18.01 -10.09 -23.91
N PHE A 8 18.97 -9.98 -23.00
CA PHE A 8 20.24 -9.25 -23.18
C PHE A 8 21.30 -9.71 -22.18
N LYS A 9 22.57 -9.34 -22.42
CA LYS A 9 23.69 -9.64 -21.51
C LYS A 9 24.00 -8.44 -20.62
N LEU A 10 24.12 -8.66 -19.31
CA LEU A 10 24.42 -7.62 -18.33
C LEU A 10 25.81 -7.02 -18.54
N ALA A 11 26.79 -7.87 -18.87
CA ALA A 11 28.15 -7.43 -19.19
C ALA A 11 28.21 -6.51 -20.43
N ASP A 12 27.38 -6.77 -21.45
CA ASP A 12 27.32 -5.93 -22.65
C ASP A 12 26.72 -4.56 -22.33
N VAL A 13 25.71 -4.49 -21.48
CA VAL A 13 25.15 -3.23 -20.98
C VAL A 13 26.23 -2.45 -20.23
N CYS A 14 26.91 -3.10 -19.28
CA CYS A 14 27.99 -2.49 -18.50
C CYS A 14 29.12 -1.95 -19.38
N ALA A 15 29.56 -2.71 -20.38
CA ALA A 15 30.62 -2.32 -21.31
C ALA A 15 30.26 -1.12 -22.21
N ASN A 16 28.97 -0.91 -22.47
CA ASN A 16 28.47 0.18 -23.32
C ASN A 16 27.73 1.28 -22.53
N LEU A 17 27.85 1.28 -21.20
CA LEU A 17 27.16 2.24 -20.33
C LEU A 17 27.42 3.69 -20.72
N ALA A 18 28.65 4.05 -21.11
CA ALA A 18 28.96 5.42 -21.55
C ALA A 18 28.14 5.90 -22.77
N GLN A 19 27.62 4.97 -23.60
CA GLN A 19 26.80 5.28 -24.77
C GLN A 19 25.31 5.30 -24.45
N HIS A 20 24.88 4.56 -23.42
CA HIS A 20 23.47 4.34 -23.09
C HIS A 20 23.01 5.06 -21.82
N ALA A 21 23.95 5.51 -20.98
CA ALA A 21 23.67 6.22 -19.76
C ALA A 21 22.90 7.52 -20.05
N PRO A 22 21.95 7.89 -19.19
CA PRO A 22 21.22 9.14 -19.33
C PRO A 22 22.17 10.34 -19.30
N GLN A 23 21.89 11.34 -20.16
CA GLN A 23 22.67 12.57 -20.27
C GLN A 23 21.71 13.79 -20.25
N PRO A 24 21.89 14.75 -19.32
CA PRO A 24 22.86 14.74 -18.22
C PRO A 24 22.58 13.62 -17.22
N LEU A 25 23.63 13.10 -16.57
CA LEU A 25 23.49 12.11 -15.52
C LEU A 25 22.99 12.78 -14.24
N THR A 26 21.69 12.68 -14.01
CA THR A 26 20.99 13.15 -12.81
C THR A 26 20.29 11.98 -12.12
N TYR A 27 19.92 12.16 -10.86
CA TYR A 27 19.15 11.17 -10.10
C TYR A 27 17.89 10.73 -10.86
N GLU A 28 17.05 11.70 -11.25
CA GLU A 28 15.85 11.45 -12.05
C GLU A 28 16.15 10.76 -13.38
N GLY A 29 17.23 11.16 -14.06
CA GLY A 29 17.66 10.55 -15.32
C GLY A 29 18.04 9.09 -15.15
N LEU A 30 18.79 8.75 -14.09
CA LEU A 30 19.17 7.38 -13.78
C LEU A 30 17.96 6.54 -13.41
N CYS A 31 17.09 7.01 -12.50
CA CYS A 31 15.88 6.28 -12.11
C CYS A 31 14.99 5.99 -13.32
N ASN A 32 14.70 7.00 -14.16
CA ASN A 32 13.88 6.83 -15.36
C ASN A 32 14.51 5.83 -16.35
N TRP A 33 15.84 5.82 -16.47
CA TRP A 33 16.55 4.87 -17.33
C TRP A 33 16.46 3.44 -16.80
N VAL A 34 16.66 3.25 -15.49
CA VAL A 34 16.55 1.94 -14.82
C VAL A 34 15.10 1.41 -14.91
N GLU A 35 14.09 2.25 -14.68
CA GLU A 35 12.66 1.93 -14.78
C GLU A 35 12.26 1.44 -16.19
N GLY A 36 12.93 1.95 -17.23
CA GLY A 36 12.65 1.58 -18.62
C GLY A 36 13.16 0.19 -19.03
N ILE A 37 13.85 -0.54 -18.15
CA ILE A 37 14.51 -1.81 -18.48
C ILE A 37 14.03 -2.93 -17.53
N ASP A 38 13.57 -4.04 -18.09
CA ASP A 38 13.31 -5.26 -17.30
C ASP A 38 14.63 -6.00 -17.01
N TRP A 39 15.29 -5.61 -15.92
CA TRP A 39 16.56 -6.18 -15.49
C TRP A 39 16.49 -7.66 -15.12
N THR A 40 15.31 -8.19 -14.81
CA THR A 40 15.15 -9.64 -14.58
C THR A 40 15.34 -10.45 -15.86
N GLY A 41 15.25 -9.81 -17.02
CA GLY A 41 15.47 -10.40 -18.33
C GLY A 41 16.94 -10.60 -18.73
N CYS A 42 17.91 -10.06 -17.98
CA CYS A 42 19.34 -10.24 -18.28
C CYS A 42 19.93 -11.52 -17.67
N ASP A 43 21.16 -11.87 -18.06
CA ASP A 43 21.92 -13.03 -17.55
C ASP A 43 22.61 -12.79 -16.18
N TRP A 44 22.00 -11.97 -15.32
CA TRP A 44 22.53 -11.59 -14.00
C TRP A 44 22.96 -12.77 -13.13
N ALA A 45 22.31 -13.94 -13.27
CA ALA A 45 22.62 -15.14 -12.50
C ALA A 45 24.08 -15.61 -12.67
N ALA A 46 24.68 -15.37 -13.84
CA ALA A 46 26.08 -15.70 -14.11
C ALA A 46 27.09 -14.78 -13.40
N HIS A 47 26.60 -13.69 -12.80
CA HIS A 47 27.40 -12.65 -12.17
C HIS A 47 27.24 -12.62 -10.64
N VAL A 48 26.38 -13.47 -10.06
CA VAL A 48 26.11 -13.52 -8.62
C VAL A 48 27.39 -13.86 -7.87
N PRO A 49 27.85 -13.02 -6.92
CA PRO A 49 29.05 -13.33 -6.14
C PRO A 49 28.80 -14.50 -5.17
N GLU A 50 29.87 -15.24 -4.89
CA GLU A 50 29.87 -16.24 -3.82
C GLU A 50 29.81 -15.56 -2.45
N VAL A 51 29.02 -16.13 -1.55
CA VAL A 51 28.91 -15.65 -0.17
C VAL A 51 29.92 -16.40 0.69
N GLU A 52 30.84 -15.65 1.31
CA GLU A 52 31.87 -16.22 2.20
C GLU A 52 31.35 -16.46 3.63
N SER A 53 30.32 -15.73 4.05
CA SER A 53 29.75 -15.77 5.40
C SER A 53 28.22 -15.77 5.36
N ALA A 54 27.59 -16.68 6.08
CA ALA A 54 26.12 -16.72 6.19
C ALA A 54 25.51 -15.50 6.92
N ASN A 55 26.33 -14.69 7.58
CA ASN A 55 25.92 -13.51 8.33
C ASN A 55 26.19 -12.19 7.59
N ASP A 56 26.72 -12.24 6.36
CA ASP A 56 27.02 -11.06 5.57
C ASP A 56 26.61 -11.27 4.11
N TYR A 57 26.51 -10.19 3.36
CA TYR A 57 26.22 -10.23 1.93
C TYR A 57 27.51 -10.12 1.10
N ALA A 58 27.46 -10.54 -0.16
CA ALA A 58 28.58 -10.42 -1.07
C ALA A 58 28.29 -9.41 -2.18
N ARG A 59 29.34 -8.75 -2.69
CA ARG A 59 29.26 -7.72 -3.74
C ARG A 59 30.09 -8.13 -4.96
N ASN A 60 29.57 -7.87 -6.14
CA ASN A 60 30.30 -7.95 -7.40
C ASN A 60 30.12 -6.63 -8.18
N ILE A 61 31.16 -5.79 -8.20
CA ILE A 61 31.14 -4.52 -8.94
C ILE A 61 31.38 -4.84 -10.43
N LEU A 62 30.37 -4.57 -11.25
CA LEU A 62 30.37 -4.87 -12.68
C LEU A 62 30.88 -3.69 -13.51
N CYS A 63 30.60 -2.47 -13.06
CA CYS A 63 31.07 -1.24 -13.69
C CYS A 63 31.22 -0.13 -12.65
N LEU A 64 32.11 0.82 -12.91
CA LEU A 64 32.28 2.05 -12.10
C LEU A 64 31.99 3.34 -12.89
N GLU A 65 31.95 3.29 -14.22
CA GLU A 65 31.82 4.50 -15.05
C GLU A 65 30.73 4.32 -16.10
N PRO A 66 29.84 5.31 -16.30
CA PRO A 66 29.80 6.65 -15.68
C PRO A 66 29.13 6.68 -14.28
N PHE A 67 28.65 5.53 -13.82
CA PHE A 67 28.13 5.29 -12.48
C PHE A 67 28.40 3.82 -12.11
N GLU A 68 28.35 3.50 -10.83
CA GLU A 68 28.54 2.13 -10.38
C GLU A 68 27.34 1.26 -10.73
N VAL A 69 27.63 0.05 -11.20
CA VAL A 69 26.67 -1.06 -11.27
C VAL A 69 27.24 -2.20 -10.46
N VAL A 70 26.55 -2.59 -9.38
CA VAL A 70 27.01 -3.63 -8.48
C VAL A 70 25.89 -4.63 -8.20
N LEU A 71 26.23 -5.91 -8.26
CA LEU A 71 25.32 -7.01 -7.97
C LEU A 71 25.59 -7.54 -6.56
N LEU A 72 24.55 -7.65 -5.73
CA LEU A 72 24.66 -8.12 -4.36
C LEU A 72 23.91 -9.43 -4.16
N HIS A 73 24.49 -10.31 -3.35
CA HIS A 73 23.89 -11.58 -2.95
C HIS A 73 23.73 -11.64 -1.43
N TRP A 74 22.49 -11.75 -0.98
CA TRP A 74 22.10 -11.69 0.42
C TRP A 74 21.56 -13.06 0.86
N PRO A 75 22.22 -13.74 1.81
CA PRO A 75 21.64 -14.93 2.44
C PRO A 75 20.30 -14.62 3.13
N ALA A 76 19.55 -15.67 3.45
CA ALA A 76 18.25 -15.56 4.14
C ALA A 76 18.37 -14.74 5.43
N GLY A 77 17.51 -13.73 5.59
CA GLY A 77 17.44 -12.86 6.76
C GLY A 77 18.59 -11.87 6.95
N VAL A 78 19.64 -11.90 6.12
CA VAL A 78 20.80 -11.00 6.22
C VAL A 78 20.39 -9.56 5.91
N GLU A 79 20.96 -8.62 6.64
CA GLU A 79 20.74 -7.18 6.48
C GLU A 79 22.06 -6.40 6.51
N SER A 80 22.06 -5.23 5.87
CA SER A 80 23.10 -4.23 6.06
C SER A 80 22.91 -3.52 7.40
N ALA A 81 23.96 -2.84 7.86
CA ALA A 81 23.83 -1.77 8.84
C ALA A 81 22.94 -0.64 8.31
N VAL A 82 22.37 0.14 9.23
CA VAL A 82 21.76 1.43 8.87
C VAL A 82 22.89 2.36 8.43
N HIS A 83 22.81 2.93 7.24
CA HIS A 83 23.87 3.76 6.68
C HIS A 83 23.35 5.01 5.98
N HIS A 84 24.20 6.04 5.89
CA HIS A 84 23.88 7.34 5.33
C HIS A 84 24.49 7.52 3.94
N HIS A 85 23.65 7.83 2.96
CA HIS A 85 24.04 8.19 1.59
C HIS A 85 24.42 9.67 1.52
N GLU A 86 25.55 10.05 2.10
CA GLU A 86 26.01 11.44 2.08
C GLU A 86 26.89 11.72 0.85
N GLY A 87 26.36 12.48 -0.12
CA GLY A 87 27.08 12.91 -1.32
C GLY A 87 27.04 11.91 -2.47
N PHE A 88 26.16 10.91 -2.41
CA PHE A 88 25.86 9.98 -3.51
C PHE A 88 24.40 9.57 -3.48
N TRP A 89 23.90 9.07 -4.60
CA TRP A 89 22.52 8.66 -4.79
C TRP A 89 22.44 7.50 -5.75
N GLY A 90 21.29 6.83 -5.81
CA GLY A 90 21.12 5.65 -6.63
C GLY A 90 19.73 5.07 -6.67
N THR A 91 19.66 3.84 -7.15
CA THR A 91 18.46 3.03 -7.12
C THR A 91 18.83 1.55 -7.11
N VAL A 92 17.96 0.72 -6.54
CA VAL A 92 18.16 -0.71 -6.36
C VAL A 92 17.03 -1.48 -7.01
N VAL A 93 17.36 -2.48 -7.81
CA VAL A 93 16.40 -3.40 -8.42
C VAL A 93 16.47 -4.75 -7.73
N CYS A 94 15.32 -5.25 -7.29
CA CYS A 94 15.18 -6.61 -6.80
C CYS A 94 15.13 -7.59 -7.99
N LEU A 95 16.13 -8.46 -8.11
CA LEU A 95 16.19 -9.45 -9.20
C LEU A 95 15.60 -10.80 -8.78
N GLN A 96 15.77 -11.18 -7.52
CA GLN A 96 15.27 -12.42 -6.94
C GLN A 96 15.03 -12.24 -5.44
N GLY A 97 13.99 -12.85 -4.89
CA GLY A 97 13.72 -12.88 -3.45
C GLY A 97 12.85 -11.73 -2.98
N VAL A 98 12.99 -11.35 -1.71
CA VAL A 98 12.21 -10.29 -1.08
C VAL A 98 13.18 -9.29 -0.45
N LEU A 99 13.26 -8.09 -1.04
CA LEU A 99 14.02 -6.98 -0.48
C LEU A 99 13.12 -6.17 0.46
N GLU A 100 13.61 -5.86 1.65
CA GLU A 100 13.02 -4.84 2.53
C GLU A 100 13.99 -3.67 2.65
N ASN A 101 13.56 -2.49 2.23
CA ASN A 101 14.25 -1.23 2.50
C ASN A 101 13.59 -0.56 3.71
N VAL A 102 14.38 -0.25 4.74
CA VAL A 102 13.92 0.44 5.95
C VAL A 102 14.58 1.81 6.03
N THR A 103 13.79 2.86 5.90
CA THR A 103 14.26 4.26 5.90
C THR A 103 14.20 4.86 7.29
N TYR A 104 15.12 5.78 7.58
CA TYR A 104 15.23 6.51 8.85
C TYR A 104 15.37 8.02 8.62
N SER A 105 14.96 8.83 9.59
CA SER A 105 15.31 10.24 9.71
C SER A 105 16.24 10.46 10.90
N LEU A 106 17.15 11.43 10.80
CA LEU A 106 18.03 11.84 11.89
C LEU A 106 17.80 13.33 12.17
N ASP A 107 17.07 13.63 13.24
CA ASP A 107 16.69 14.98 13.62
C ASP A 107 17.20 15.27 15.03
N ASP A 108 17.98 16.34 15.21
CA ASP A 108 18.57 16.75 16.49
C ASP A 108 19.31 15.60 17.23
N GLY A 109 20.06 14.78 16.47
CA GLY A 109 20.79 13.63 17.00
C GLY A 109 19.91 12.43 17.39
N VAL A 110 18.62 12.45 17.04
CA VAL A 110 17.67 11.36 17.29
C VAL A 110 17.32 10.67 15.99
N LEU A 111 17.68 9.39 15.89
CA LEU A 111 17.38 8.55 14.74
C LEU A 111 16.01 7.88 14.91
N ARG A 112 15.14 7.98 13.90
CA ARG A 112 13.78 7.44 13.91
C ARG A 112 13.52 6.64 12.65
N LYS A 113 12.84 5.50 12.78
CA LYS A 113 12.35 4.77 11.61
C LYS A 113 11.24 5.59 10.95
N LYS A 114 11.35 5.81 9.64
CA LYS A 114 10.37 6.52 8.81
C LYS A 114 9.38 5.54 8.20
N ASP A 115 9.84 4.69 7.28
CA ASP A 115 8.98 3.79 6.50
C ASP A 115 9.63 2.43 6.21
N VAL A 116 8.86 1.56 5.54
CA VAL A 116 9.34 0.31 4.95
C VAL A 116 8.81 0.20 3.53
N LEU A 117 9.69 -0.12 2.59
CA LEU A 117 9.34 -0.49 1.22
C LEU A 117 9.81 -1.92 0.96
N GLN A 118 8.90 -2.79 0.57
CA GLN A 118 9.20 -4.15 0.17
C GLN A 118 9.28 -4.22 -1.36
N ALA A 119 10.38 -4.75 -1.89
CA ALA A 119 10.52 -5.00 -3.33
C ALA A 119 10.56 -6.51 -3.63
N LEU A 120 9.62 -6.96 -4.44
CA LEU A 120 9.60 -8.27 -5.09
C LEU A 120 10.39 -8.20 -6.41
N PRO A 121 10.64 -9.32 -7.12
CA PRO A 121 11.36 -9.27 -8.39
C PRO A 121 10.76 -8.26 -9.36
N LYS A 122 11.63 -7.49 -10.03
CA LYS A 122 11.36 -6.27 -10.84
C LYS A 122 11.08 -4.99 -10.06
N GLY A 123 10.87 -5.09 -8.75
CA GLY A 123 10.62 -3.94 -7.89
C GLY A 123 11.88 -3.09 -7.75
N MET A 124 11.67 -1.78 -7.69
CA MET A 124 12.74 -0.79 -7.61
C MET A 124 12.62 0.03 -6.32
N VAL A 125 13.75 0.27 -5.67
CA VAL A 125 13.87 1.10 -4.47
C VAL A 125 14.73 2.32 -4.81
N PRO A 126 14.14 3.54 -4.81
CA PRO A 126 14.89 4.77 -4.99
C PRO A 126 15.73 5.12 -3.76
N GLU A 127 16.94 5.66 -3.99
CA GLU A 127 17.90 6.05 -2.94
C GLU A 127 18.45 7.45 -3.24
N PRO A 128 17.68 8.53 -3.04
CA PRO A 128 18.16 9.89 -3.25
C PRO A 128 19.29 10.26 -2.26
N ASP A 129 20.04 11.33 -2.59
CA ASP A 129 21.12 11.84 -1.73
C ASP A 129 20.57 12.24 -0.36
N GLY A 130 21.31 11.89 0.69
CA GLY A 130 20.93 12.05 2.10
C GLY A 130 20.07 10.92 2.67
N THR A 131 19.78 9.86 1.90
CA THR A 131 19.01 8.71 2.41
C THR A 131 19.73 8.03 3.58
N ILE A 132 19.03 7.81 4.69
CA ILE A 132 19.50 6.96 5.79
C ILE A 132 18.64 5.71 5.82
N HIS A 133 19.23 4.55 5.57
CA HIS A 133 18.45 3.32 5.42
C HIS A 133 19.24 2.05 5.74
N LYS A 134 18.54 0.91 5.78
CA LYS A 134 19.14 -0.41 5.65
C LYS A 134 18.36 -1.25 4.65
N ILE A 135 19.07 -2.18 4.00
CA ILE A 135 18.49 -3.21 3.17
C ILE A 135 18.55 -4.54 3.90
N ARG A 136 17.47 -5.31 3.80
CA ARG A 136 17.34 -6.63 4.41
C ARG A 136 16.75 -7.63 3.41
N ASN A 137 17.25 -8.87 3.44
CA ASN A 137 16.53 -9.99 2.89
C ASN A 137 15.33 -10.33 3.79
N GLY A 138 14.12 -10.01 3.32
CA GLY A 138 12.87 -10.22 4.05
C GLY A 138 12.47 -11.70 4.17
N SER A 139 13.13 -12.61 3.46
CA SER A 139 12.87 -14.05 3.54
C SER A 139 13.70 -14.73 4.62
N ALA A 140 13.06 -15.61 5.39
CA ALA A 140 13.73 -16.45 6.38
C ALA A 140 14.36 -17.72 5.78
N SER A 141 14.08 -18.03 4.51
CA SER A 141 14.54 -19.28 3.86
C SER A 141 15.17 -19.11 2.49
N GLU A 142 14.86 -18.03 1.77
CA GLU A 142 15.31 -17.81 0.41
C GLU A 142 16.39 -16.74 0.35
N ALA A 143 17.32 -16.86 -0.59
CA ALA A 143 18.30 -15.82 -0.87
C ALA A 143 17.69 -14.67 -1.67
N LEU A 144 18.26 -13.48 -1.50
CA LEU A 144 17.93 -12.27 -2.22
C LEU A 144 19.11 -11.88 -3.14
N VAL A 145 18.80 -11.46 -4.36
CA VAL A 145 19.77 -10.89 -5.30
C VAL A 145 19.28 -9.52 -5.76
N THR A 146 20.15 -8.52 -5.67
CA THR A 146 19.82 -7.13 -6.00
C THR A 146 20.86 -6.52 -6.92
N LEU A 147 20.43 -5.62 -7.80
CA LEU A 147 21.28 -4.85 -8.69
C LEU A 147 21.19 -3.38 -8.31
N HIS A 148 22.32 -2.78 -7.96
CA HIS A 148 22.39 -1.41 -7.48
C HIS A 148 23.07 -0.52 -8.51
N PHE A 149 22.61 0.72 -8.57
CA PHE A 149 23.13 1.76 -9.45
C PHE A 149 23.47 3.00 -8.63
N TYR A 150 24.75 3.38 -8.53
CA TYR A 150 25.19 4.50 -7.67
C TYR A 150 25.99 5.57 -8.41
N HIS A 151 25.65 6.82 -8.14
CA HIS A 151 26.39 7.99 -8.63
C HIS A 151 26.63 9.02 -7.52
N PRO A 152 27.87 9.54 -7.35
CA PRO A 152 29.11 9.06 -7.97
C PRO A 152 29.40 7.59 -7.64
N ALA A 153 30.25 6.94 -8.44
CA ALA A 153 30.57 5.53 -8.25
C ALA A 153 31.36 5.27 -6.94
N LEU A 154 31.03 4.18 -6.25
CA LEU A 154 31.57 3.81 -4.94
C LEU A 154 32.62 2.72 -5.09
N LYS A 155 33.81 3.11 -5.60
CA LYS A 155 34.95 2.19 -5.76
C LYS A 155 35.23 1.34 -4.51
N ASP A 156 35.03 1.92 -3.33
CA ASP A 156 35.05 1.27 -2.03
C ASP A 156 34.04 1.99 -1.10
N LEU A 157 33.91 1.52 0.14
CA LEU A 157 32.98 2.09 1.13
C LEU A 157 33.63 3.15 2.02
N ASN A 158 34.81 3.67 1.67
CA ASN A 158 35.50 4.65 2.51
C ASN A 158 34.64 5.90 2.70
N GLY A 159 34.44 6.29 3.95
CA GLY A 159 33.63 7.44 4.31
C GLY A 159 32.16 7.15 4.56
N LEU A 160 31.66 5.96 4.20
CA LEU A 160 30.28 5.58 4.51
C LEU A 160 30.06 5.53 6.02
N VAL A 161 29.03 6.21 6.50
CA VAL A 161 28.67 6.25 7.93
C VAL A 161 27.61 5.20 8.22
N LEU A 162 27.89 4.34 9.19
CA LEU A 162 27.00 3.31 9.71
C LEU A 162 26.50 3.72 11.11
N TYR A 163 25.25 3.36 11.42
CA TYR A 163 24.61 3.58 12.71
C TYR A 163 24.28 2.25 13.38
N ASP A 164 24.84 2.02 14.56
CA ASP A 164 24.47 0.91 15.43
C ASP A 164 23.31 1.33 16.35
N LEU A 165 22.11 0.86 16.02
CA LEU A 165 20.88 1.18 16.76
C LEU A 165 20.92 0.70 18.22
N ALA A 166 21.70 -0.34 18.54
CA ALA A 166 21.73 -0.93 19.87
C ALA A 166 22.60 -0.11 20.84
N THR A 167 23.71 0.44 20.35
CA THR A 167 24.67 1.19 21.18
C THR A 167 24.58 2.71 21.00
N GLY A 168 23.91 3.18 19.94
CA GLY A 168 23.92 4.60 19.56
C GLY A 168 25.26 5.05 18.95
N SER A 169 26.11 4.12 18.51
CA SER A 169 27.43 4.42 17.95
C SER A 169 27.37 4.68 16.45
N ALA A 170 28.17 5.62 15.96
CA ALA A 170 28.41 5.85 14.55
C ALA A 170 29.80 5.34 14.14
N MET A 171 29.89 4.65 13.01
CA MET A 171 31.13 4.06 12.51
C MET A 171 31.36 4.52 11.07
N THR A 172 32.54 5.07 10.78
CA THR A 172 32.90 5.48 9.43
C THR A 172 33.82 4.43 8.81
N CYS A 173 33.34 3.79 7.74
CA CYS A 173 34.09 2.80 6.97
C CYS A 173 35.37 3.40 6.36
N ASN A 174 36.36 2.54 6.15
CA ASN A 174 37.53 2.82 5.30
C ASN A 174 37.50 1.94 4.04
N GLU A 175 38.52 2.06 3.19
CA GLU A 175 38.63 1.37 1.90
C GLU A 175 38.68 -0.16 1.99
N THR A 176 38.93 -0.71 3.18
CA THR A 176 39.03 -2.17 3.40
C THR A 176 37.70 -2.80 3.81
N ALA A 177 36.65 -2.00 4.08
CA ALA A 177 35.34 -2.53 4.42
C ALA A 177 34.69 -3.22 3.20
N PRO A 178 34.44 -4.54 3.24
CA PRO A 178 33.85 -5.25 2.10
C PRO A 178 32.36 -4.91 1.95
N THR A 179 31.67 -4.65 3.07
CA THR A 179 30.23 -4.49 3.19
C THR A 179 29.89 -3.36 4.17
N ALA A 180 28.65 -2.87 4.09
CA ALA A 180 28.08 -1.94 5.06
C ALA A 180 27.58 -2.72 6.28
N SER A 181 28.49 -3.24 7.09
CA SER A 181 28.20 -4.06 8.27
C SER A 181 28.87 -3.48 9.50
N ILE A 182 28.17 -3.49 10.65
CA ILE A 182 28.75 -3.11 11.95
C ILE A 182 29.51 -4.26 12.61
N HIS A 183 29.48 -5.46 12.04
CA HIS A 183 30.11 -6.65 12.60
C HIS A 183 31.52 -6.91 12.06
N LEU A 184 32.07 -6.01 11.24
CA LEU A 184 33.43 -6.11 10.73
C LEU A 184 34.47 -5.83 11.84
N PRO A 185 35.71 -6.32 11.68
CA PRO A 185 36.83 -5.96 12.55
C PRO A 185 37.04 -4.45 12.65
N ALA A 186 37.53 -3.97 13.80
CA ALA A 186 37.77 -2.54 14.03
C ALA A 186 38.70 -1.89 13.00
N SER A 187 39.58 -2.67 12.37
CA SER A 187 40.48 -2.24 11.29
C SER A 187 39.77 -1.78 10.02
N ASN A 188 38.49 -2.11 9.84
CA ASN A 188 37.68 -1.71 8.69
C ASN A 188 37.04 -0.33 8.86
N TYR A 189 37.22 0.31 10.02
CA TYR A 189 36.68 1.64 10.30
C TYR A 189 37.81 2.63 10.54
N ARG A 190 37.74 3.80 9.89
CA ARG A 190 38.68 4.91 10.16
C ARG A 190 38.32 5.68 11.42
N ARG A 191 37.05 5.63 11.83
CA ARG A 191 36.53 6.32 13.01
C ARG A 191 35.36 5.54 13.59
N ILE A 192 35.32 5.45 14.92
CA ILE A 192 34.20 4.95 15.69
C ILE A 192 33.87 6.00 16.75
N GLU A 193 32.64 6.48 16.76
CA GLU A 193 32.13 7.46 17.71
C GLU A 193 31.03 6.79 18.54
N GLN A 194 31.30 6.62 19.83
CA GLN A 194 30.36 6.02 20.78
C GLN A 194 29.30 7.03 21.17
N GLU A 195 28.06 6.57 21.37
CA GLU A 195 26.93 7.42 21.80
C GLU A 195 26.73 8.66 20.89
N ALA A 196 27.02 8.51 19.59
CA ALA A 196 26.93 9.56 18.58
C ALA A 196 25.47 10.02 18.32
N PHE A 197 24.50 9.13 18.56
CA PHE A 197 23.09 9.41 18.37
C PHE A 197 22.23 8.62 19.34
N ARG A 198 20.96 9.00 19.44
CA ARG A 198 19.94 8.22 20.17
C ARG A 198 18.96 7.59 19.19
N TYR A 199 18.81 6.27 19.22
CA TYR A 199 17.71 5.63 18.52
C TYR A 199 16.42 5.78 19.33
N ALA A 200 15.36 6.24 18.67
CA ALA A 200 14.02 6.25 19.25
C ALA A 200 13.15 5.26 18.49
N PRO A 201 12.77 4.12 19.11
CA PRO A 201 11.92 3.14 18.45
C PRO A 201 10.56 3.75 18.14
N PRO A 202 9.86 3.27 17.09
CA PRO A 202 8.50 3.70 16.82
C PRO A 202 7.61 3.41 18.04
N PRO A 203 6.60 4.26 18.31
CA PRO A 203 5.60 3.94 19.32
C PRO A 203 4.94 2.59 19.00
N GLU A 204 4.37 1.92 20.01
CA GLU A 204 3.57 0.72 19.75
C GLU A 204 2.37 1.10 18.87
N ALA A 205 2.46 0.77 17.58
CA ALA A 205 1.40 0.93 16.61
C ALA A 205 0.71 -0.41 16.38
N SER A 206 -0.60 -0.37 16.13
CA SER A 206 -1.32 -1.57 15.70
C SER A 206 -0.95 -1.98 14.28
N HIS A 207 -0.64 -1.00 13.43
CA HIS A 207 -0.33 -1.18 12.00
C HIS A 207 0.85 -0.31 11.58
N VAL A 208 1.51 -0.73 10.50
CA VAL A 208 2.61 -0.02 9.85
C VAL A 208 2.38 -0.04 8.34
N GLN A 209 2.69 1.07 7.67
CA GLN A 209 2.74 1.10 6.22
C GLN A 209 3.95 0.29 5.72
N CYS A 210 3.74 -0.43 4.63
CA CYS A 210 4.74 -1.27 3.98
C CYS A 210 4.38 -1.46 2.50
N ASN A 211 4.66 -0.45 1.68
CA ASN A 211 4.41 -0.54 0.24
C ASN A 211 5.16 -1.73 -0.37
N VAL A 212 4.55 -2.38 -1.37
CA VAL A 212 5.05 -3.57 -2.06
C VAL A 212 5.23 -3.25 -3.54
N VAL A 213 6.47 -3.26 -4.02
CA VAL A 213 6.82 -2.89 -5.39
C VAL A 213 7.41 -4.07 -6.19
N PRO A 214 7.04 -4.27 -7.47
CA PRO A 214 5.97 -3.55 -8.17
C PRO A 214 4.62 -3.85 -7.52
N LYS A 215 3.63 -2.99 -7.76
CA LYS A 215 2.28 -3.16 -7.19
C LYS A 215 1.77 -4.56 -7.56
N PRO A 216 1.36 -5.38 -6.57
CA PRO A 216 0.68 -6.63 -6.85
C PRO A 216 -0.54 -6.43 -7.75
N ASP A 217 -0.85 -7.41 -8.58
CA ASP A 217 -2.06 -7.37 -9.41
C ASP A 217 -3.34 -7.44 -8.55
N ALA A 218 -4.48 -7.13 -9.16
CA ALA A 218 -5.75 -7.07 -8.46
C ALA A 218 -6.18 -8.41 -7.83
N ASP A 219 -5.80 -9.54 -8.43
CA ASP A 219 -6.07 -10.87 -7.85
C ASP A 219 -5.23 -11.11 -6.60
N ALA A 220 -3.96 -10.69 -6.61
CA ALA A 220 -3.07 -10.78 -5.46
C ALA A 220 -3.52 -9.86 -4.33
N ILE A 221 -3.91 -8.62 -4.63
CA ILE A 221 -4.44 -7.68 -3.63
C ILE A 221 -5.72 -8.20 -3.00
N GLU A 222 -6.64 -8.76 -3.77
CA GLU A 222 -7.88 -9.34 -3.23
C GLU A 222 -7.59 -10.51 -2.28
N ARG A 223 -6.67 -11.42 -2.63
CA ARG A 223 -6.25 -12.51 -1.73
C ARG A 223 -5.58 -11.99 -0.45
N MET A 224 -4.79 -10.92 -0.55
CA MET A 224 -4.16 -10.27 0.62
C MET A 224 -5.22 -9.74 1.58
N ILE A 225 -6.22 -9.03 1.06
CA ILE A 225 -7.34 -8.50 1.82
C ILE A 225 -8.19 -9.62 2.43
N GLU A 226 -8.52 -10.65 1.64
CA GLU A 226 -9.26 -11.81 2.11
C GLU A 226 -8.53 -12.49 3.28
N GLY A 227 -7.23 -12.75 3.13
CA GLY A 227 -6.39 -13.32 4.20
C GLY A 227 -6.43 -12.47 5.47
N TYR A 228 -6.25 -11.15 5.33
CA TYR A 228 -6.28 -10.21 6.45
C TYR A 228 -7.62 -10.20 7.22
N PHE A 229 -8.76 -10.27 6.52
CA PHE A 229 -10.07 -10.27 7.18
C PHE A 229 -10.51 -11.67 7.64
N ALA A 230 -10.11 -12.74 6.94
CA ALA A 230 -10.40 -14.12 7.32
C ALA A 230 -9.79 -14.49 8.68
N GLU A 231 -8.55 -14.04 8.96
CA GLU A 231 -7.91 -14.22 10.28
C GLU A 231 -8.78 -13.71 11.45
N HIS A 232 -9.63 -12.72 11.19
CA HIS A 232 -10.42 -12.02 12.20
C HIS A 232 -11.93 -12.19 12.06
N ALA A 233 -12.44 -12.95 11.10
CA ALA A 233 -13.88 -13.03 10.82
C ALA A 233 -14.73 -13.39 12.05
N ASN A 234 -14.21 -14.25 12.95
CA ASN A 234 -14.90 -14.67 14.18
C ASN A 234 -14.80 -13.66 15.34
N GLN A 235 -13.84 -12.74 15.29
CA GLN A 235 -13.60 -11.73 16.33
C GLN A 235 -13.93 -10.31 15.86
N TYR A 236 -14.27 -10.14 14.57
CA TYR A 236 -14.41 -8.85 13.91
C TYR A 236 -15.39 -7.92 14.65
N ASP A 237 -16.61 -8.40 14.89
CA ASP A 237 -17.63 -7.62 15.61
C ASP A 237 -17.22 -7.31 17.05
N ALA A 238 -16.52 -8.23 17.72
CA ALA A 238 -16.05 -8.02 19.09
C ALA A 238 -14.91 -6.98 19.16
N LEU A 239 -13.99 -7.02 18.19
CA LEU A 239 -12.92 -6.03 18.06
C LEU A 239 -13.49 -4.65 17.73
N ASP A 240 -14.44 -4.57 16.81
CA ASP A 240 -15.14 -3.32 16.47
C ASP A 240 -15.86 -2.73 17.67
N ALA A 241 -16.52 -3.57 18.48
CA ALA A 241 -17.21 -3.13 19.68
C ALA A 241 -16.26 -2.61 20.78
N GLN A 242 -15.04 -3.16 20.85
CA GLN A 242 -14.02 -2.77 21.83
C GLN A 242 -13.27 -1.48 21.44
N ILE A 243 -13.15 -1.19 20.14
CA ILE A 243 -12.48 0.02 19.65
C ILE A 243 -13.50 1.17 19.61
N LEU A 244 -13.52 1.97 20.69
CA LEU A 244 -14.46 3.08 20.87
C LEU A 244 -14.56 4.00 19.65
N LYS A 245 -13.41 4.40 19.07
CA LYS A 245 -13.39 5.30 17.91
C LYS A 245 -14.07 4.70 16.68
N ARG A 246 -13.79 3.42 16.39
CA ARG A 246 -14.36 2.70 15.25
C ARG A 246 -15.86 2.53 15.40
N ARG A 247 -16.32 2.21 16.61
CA ARG A 247 -17.75 2.11 16.93
C ARG A 247 -18.48 3.45 16.75
N GLN A 248 -17.92 4.55 17.25
CA GLN A 248 -18.52 5.88 17.13
C GLN A 248 -18.61 6.31 15.66
N TYR A 249 -17.54 6.12 14.90
CA TYR A 249 -17.54 6.42 13.46
C TYR A 249 -18.57 5.58 12.69
N THR A 250 -18.52 4.25 12.84
CA THR A 250 -19.43 3.36 12.10
C THR A 250 -20.90 3.63 12.46
N SER A 251 -21.20 3.88 13.73
CA SER A 251 -22.55 4.28 14.17
C SER A 251 -23.00 5.59 13.54
N ALA A 252 -22.13 6.60 13.42
CA ALA A 252 -22.49 7.87 12.80
C ALA A 252 -22.83 7.70 11.30
N ILE A 253 -22.03 6.91 10.57
CA ILE A 253 -22.31 6.57 9.18
C ILE A 253 -23.63 5.80 9.07
N ASP A 254 -23.87 4.83 9.94
CA ASP A 254 -25.09 4.03 9.95
C ASP A 254 -26.33 4.91 10.21
N SER A 255 -26.24 5.89 11.12
CA SER A 255 -27.29 6.89 11.37
C SER A 255 -27.57 7.78 10.16
N LEU A 256 -26.53 8.21 9.43
CA LEU A 256 -26.70 9.01 8.21
C LEU A 256 -27.40 8.22 7.10
N VAL A 257 -27.03 6.95 6.91
CA VAL A 257 -27.73 6.07 5.97
C VAL A 257 -29.18 5.85 6.41
N ALA A 258 -29.42 5.59 7.70
CA ALA A 258 -30.78 5.40 8.22
C ALA A 258 -31.68 6.63 8.02
N GLU A 259 -31.15 7.84 8.24
CA GLU A 259 -31.86 9.09 7.96
C GLU A 259 -32.09 9.31 6.45
N GLY A 260 -31.09 9.00 5.63
CA GLY A 260 -31.22 9.03 4.17
C GLY A 260 -32.34 8.11 3.67
N LEU A 261 -32.44 6.89 4.21
CA LEU A 261 -33.51 5.96 3.90
C LEU A 261 -34.89 6.45 4.38
N ARG A 262 -34.99 7.06 5.56
CA ARG A 262 -36.24 7.70 6.02
C ARG A 262 -36.68 8.82 5.10
N THR A 263 -35.72 9.66 4.67
CA THR A 263 -35.96 10.73 3.72
C THR A 263 -36.44 10.19 2.37
N LEU A 264 -35.78 9.15 1.86
CA LEU A 264 -36.19 8.47 0.63
C LEU A 264 -37.62 7.91 0.74
N ALA A 265 -37.97 7.31 1.89
CA ALA A 265 -39.29 6.73 2.16
C ALA A 265 -40.44 7.75 2.10
N HIS A 266 -40.17 9.05 2.26
CA HIS A 266 -41.17 10.10 2.06
C HIS A 266 -41.53 10.34 0.59
N ALA A 267 -40.62 10.00 -0.34
CA ALA A 267 -40.81 10.19 -1.77
C ALA A 267 -41.17 8.89 -2.51
N LEU A 268 -40.56 7.77 -2.13
CA LEU A 268 -40.70 6.47 -2.79
C LEU A 268 -40.71 5.34 -1.73
N PRO A 269 -41.46 4.24 -1.92
CA PRO A 269 -41.36 3.08 -1.05
C PRO A 269 -39.94 2.51 -1.00
N VAL A 270 -39.44 2.20 0.20
CA VAL A 270 -38.16 1.51 0.40
C VAL A 270 -38.46 0.05 0.74
N GLU A 271 -38.31 -0.83 -0.24
CA GLU A 271 -38.66 -2.25 -0.15
C GLU A 271 -37.42 -3.16 -0.17
N ARG A 272 -36.36 -2.77 -0.89
CA ARG A 272 -35.14 -3.57 -1.06
C ARG A 272 -33.89 -2.71 -0.97
N VAL A 273 -32.92 -3.15 -0.17
CA VAL A 273 -31.61 -2.51 -0.04
C VAL A 273 -30.51 -3.54 -0.26
N MET A 274 -29.56 -3.21 -1.15
CA MET A 274 -28.37 -4.01 -1.43
C MET A 274 -27.19 -3.50 -0.60
N HIS A 275 -26.53 -4.39 0.13
CA HIS A 275 -25.33 -4.12 0.92
C HIS A 275 -24.11 -4.80 0.29
N LEU A 276 -23.32 -4.03 -0.46
CA LEU A 276 -22.06 -4.49 -1.06
C LEU A 276 -20.96 -4.52 0.01
N ALA A 277 -20.16 -5.59 0.02
CA ALA A 277 -19.21 -5.91 1.09
C ALA A 277 -19.90 -5.90 2.47
N CYS A 278 -20.97 -6.69 2.60
CA CYS A 278 -21.83 -6.64 3.79
C CYS A 278 -21.16 -7.12 5.08
N GLY A 279 -19.99 -7.77 4.98
CA GLY A 279 -19.26 -8.35 6.10
C GLY A 279 -20.15 -9.30 6.90
N THR A 280 -20.14 -9.14 8.22
CA THR A 280 -20.98 -9.93 9.13
C THR A 280 -22.47 -9.55 9.08
N GLY A 281 -22.87 -8.58 8.25
CA GLY A 281 -24.24 -8.08 8.16
C GLY A 281 -24.70 -7.22 9.36
N ARG A 282 -23.81 -6.94 10.33
CA ARG A 282 -24.11 -6.16 11.54
C ARG A 282 -24.72 -4.80 11.19
N ARG A 283 -23.99 -4.04 10.36
CA ARG A 283 -24.34 -2.66 9.99
C ARG A 283 -25.65 -2.61 9.21
N ALA A 284 -25.90 -3.56 8.32
CA ALA A 284 -27.18 -3.67 7.61
C ALA A 284 -28.38 -3.80 8.57
N VAL A 285 -28.27 -4.64 9.61
CA VAL A 285 -29.31 -4.80 10.64
C VAL A 285 -29.47 -3.53 11.47
N GLU A 286 -28.37 -2.90 11.88
CA GLU A 286 -28.38 -1.66 12.68
C GLU A 286 -29.06 -0.53 11.89
N ILE A 287 -28.67 -0.30 10.63
CA ILE A 287 -29.28 0.69 9.74
C ILE A 287 -30.77 0.42 9.56
N ARG A 288 -31.19 -0.82 9.29
CA ARG A 288 -32.62 -1.15 9.15
C ARG A 288 -33.38 -0.85 10.44
N THR A 289 -32.85 -1.26 11.58
CA THR A 289 -33.46 -1.04 12.90
C THR A 289 -33.61 0.44 13.20
N GLU A 290 -32.56 1.22 12.98
CA GLU A 290 -32.55 2.66 13.23
C GLU A 290 -33.45 3.43 12.27
N SER A 291 -33.50 3.03 11.00
CA SER A 291 -34.39 3.64 10.00
C SER A 291 -35.88 3.43 10.34
N GLY A 292 -36.21 2.38 11.10
CA GLY A 292 -37.59 1.98 11.38
C GLY A 292 -38.32 1.38 10.17
N LEU A 293 -37.62 1.11 9.07
CA LEU A 293 -38.19 0.60 7.83
C LEU A 293 -38.10 -0.94 7.76
N GLY A 294 -39.10 -1.56 7.13
CA GLY A 294 -39.22 -3.01 6.99
C GLY A 294 -38.77 -3.56 5.64
N TYR A 295 -37.63 -3.10 5.11
CA TYR A 295 -37.12 -3.54 3.80
C TYR A 295 -36.41 -4.91 3.84
N ALA A 296 -36.39 -5.58 2.70
CA ALA A 296 -35.57 -6.76 2.44
C ALA A 296 -34.09 -6.35 2.33
N MET A 297 -33.23 -7.05 3.07
CA MET A 297 -31.78 -6.82 3.05
C MET A 297 -31.14 -7.89 2.17
N GLU A 298 -30.48 -7.46 1.10
CA GLU A 298 -29.64 -8.30 0.25
C GLU A 298 -28.18 -7.89 0.43
N GLY A 299 -27.25 -8.83 0.27
CA GLY A 299 -25.84 -8.54 0.48
C GLY A 299 -24.91 -9.34 -0.43
N VAL A 300 -23.71 -8.80 -0.63
CA VAL A 300 -22.62 -9.46 -1.34
C VAL A 300 -21.38 -9.36 -0.47
N ASP A 301 -20.68 -10.47 -0.24
CA ASP A 301 -19.39 -10.48 0.42
C ASP A 301 -18.49 -11.58 -0.14
N MET A 302 -17.18 -11.35 -0.22
CA MET A 302 -16.23 -12.36 -0.70
C MET A 302 -15.91 -13.40 0.39
N CYS A 303 -15.97 -13.03 1.67
CA CYS A 303 -15.64 -13.91 2.78
C CYS A 303 -16.85 -14.78 3.15
N LYS A 304 -16.72 -16.08 2.90
CA LYS A 304 -17.78 -17.06 3.16
C LYS A 304 -18.21 -17.12 4.63
N GLU A 305 -17.26 -17.00 5.56
CA GLU A 305 -17.52 -17.00 7.00
C GLU A 305 -18.34 -15.78 7.42
N MET A 306 -18.00 -14.60 6.90
CA MET A 306 -18.75 -13.36 7.16
C MET A 306 -20.15 -13.42 6.53
N ALA A 307 -20.24 -13.86 5.27
CA ALA A 307 -21.51 -14.06 4.58
C ALA A 307 -22.46 -15.02 5.33
N THR A 308 -21.92 -16.07 5.94
CA THR A 308 -22.69 -17.00 6.77
C THR A 308 -23.28 -16.31 8.01
N GLN A 309 -22.51 -15.42 8.66
CA GLN A 309 -22.99 -14.63 9.80
C GLN A 309 -24.06 -13.62 9.38
N ALA A 310 -23.89 -12.97 8.22
CA ALA A 310 -24.87 -12.06 7.65
C ALA A 310 -26.19 -12.77 7.31
N ALA A 311 -26.13 -13.96 6.72
CA ALA A 311 -27.32 -14.78 6.45
C ALA A 311 -28.06 -15.16 7.75
N ALA A 312 -27.33 -15.51 8.81
CA ALA A 312 -27.92 -15.79 10.13
C ALA A 312 -28.62 -14.55 10.77
N ARG A 313 -28.30 -13.35 10.29
CA ARG A 313 -28.92 -12.07 10.68
C ARG A 313 -30.09 -11.65 9.77
N GLY A 314 -30.44 -12.49 8.80
CA GLY A 314 -31.60 -12.30 7.93
C GLY A 314 -31.33 -11.49 6.67
N LEU A 315 -30.08 -11.41 6.22
CA LEU A 315 -29.73 -10.96 4.87
C LEU A 315 -29.84 -12.14 3.89
N ASP A 316 -30.25 -11.87 2.65
CA ASP A 316 -30.04 -12.79 1.53
C ASP A 316 -28.67 -12.47 0.90
N VAL A 317 -27.69 -13.37 1.07
CA VAL A 317 -26.27 -13.07 0.83
C VAL A 317 -25.69 -13.92 -0.27
N GLN A 318 -25.03 -13.27 -1.22
CA GLN A 318 -24.21 -13.91 -2.23
C GLN A 318 -22.72 -13.86 -1.88
N VAL A 319 -22.04 -15.00 -2.02
CA VAL A 319 -20.58 -15.07 -1.90
C VAL A 319 -19.96 -14.81 -3.27
N ALA A 320 -19.39 -13.63 -3.49
CA ALA A 320 -18.81 -13.21 -4.77
C ALA A 320 -17.79 -12.09 -4.60
N SER A 321 -16.90 -11.94 -5.60
CA SER A 321 -15.99 -10.80 -5.68
C SER A 321 -16.71 -9.58 -6.25
N LEU A 322 -16.51 -8.41 -5.62
CA LEU A 322 -17.00 -7.14 -6.17
C LEU A 322 -16.28 -6.69 -7.44
N ARG A 323 -15.16 -7.33 -7.80
CA ARG A 323 -14.43 -7.06 -9.06
C ARG A 323 -15.17 -7.62 -10.28
N HIS A 324 -15.97 -8.66 -10.07
CA HIS A 324 -16.65 -9.38 -11.13
C HIS A 324 -18.15 -9.10 -11.07
N ARG A 325 -18.57 -7.94 -11.62
CA ARG A 325 -19.98 -7.50 -11.61
C ARG A 325 -21.00 -8.56 -12.04
N ALA A 326 -20.62 -9.42 -13.00
CA ALA A 326 -21.51 -10.46 -13.54
C ALA A 326 -21.77 -11.59 -12.54
N GLU A 327 -20.94 -11.72 -11.51
CA GLU A 327 -21.15 -12.70 -10.44
C GLU A 327 -22.29 -12.25 -9.54
N PHE A 328 -22.38 -10.97 -9.18
CA PHE A 328 -23.32 -10.51 -8.15
C PHE A 328 -24.51 -9.67 -8.63
N MET A 329 -24.43 -9.06 -9.82
CA MET A 329 -25.54 -8.28 -10.34
C MET A 329 -26.66 -9.21 -10.82
N THR A 330 -27.89 -8.88 -10.44
CA THR A 330 -29.11 -9.51 -10.97
C THR A 330 -29.94 -8.48 -11.73
N GLU A 331 -30.99 -8.91 -12.43
CA GLU A 331 -31.97 -8.00 -13.05
C GLU A 331 -32.82 -7.23 -12.02
N THR A 332 -32.66 -7.54 -10.73
CA THR A 332 -33.42 -6.92 -9.65
C THR A 332 -32.91 -5.51 -9.37
N ALA A 333 -33.83 -4.56 -9.32
CA ALA A 333 -33.52 -3.17 -8.99
C ALA A 333 -33.81 -2.85 -7.51
N PHE A 334 -32.96 -2.02 -6.91
CA PHE A 334 -32.95 -1.69 -5.48
C PHE A 334 -33.36 -0.24 -5.23
N ASP A 335 -33.96 0.03 -4.06
CA ASP A 335 -34.30 1.39 -3.65
C ASP A 335 -33.06 2.13 -3.12
N ALA A 336 -32.17 1.38 -2.48
CA ALA A 336 -30.86 1.88 -2.09
C ALA A 336 -29.77 0.82 -2.24
N VAL A 337 -28.54 1.28 -2.43
CA VAL A 337 -27.32 0.46 -2.41
C VAL A 337 -26.37 1.06 -1.38
N THR A 338 -25.69 0.23 -0.59
CA THR A 338 -24.64 0.68 0.34
C THR A 338 -23.32 -0.03 0.08
N LEU A 339 -22.19 0.68 0.18
CA LEU A 339 -20.84 0.10 0.19
C LEU A 339 -20.05 0.73 1.34
N LEU A 340 -20.06 0.11 2.52
CA LEU A 340 -19.59 0.78 3.73
C LEU A 340 -18.27 0.18 4.24
N TYR A 341 -17.30 1.03 4.56
CA TYR A 341 -15.94 0.67 4.98
C TYR A 341 -15.20 -0.27 4.01
N ALA A 342 -15.53 -0.21 2.72
CA ALA A 342 -15.05 -1.17 1.73
C ALA A 342 -14.45 -0.55 0.47
N TYR A 343 -14.84 0.68 0.10
CA TYR A 343 -14.40 1.31 -1.14
C TYR A 343 -12.86 1.42 -1.24
N GLY A 344 -12.19 1.80 -0.14
CA GLY A 344 -10.73 1.90 -0.08
C GLY A 344 -10.01 0.55 -0.22
N HIS A 345 -10.69 -0.58 0.01
CA HIS A 345 -10.10 -1.91 -0.15
C HIS A 345 -10.17 -2.43 -1.59
N LEU A 346 -10.79 -1.70 -2.52
CA LEU A 346 -10.87 -2.14 -3.91
C LEU A 346 -9.52 -1.92 -4.62
N PRO A 347 -8.95 -2.94 -5.28
CA PRO A 347 -7.52 -3.03 -5.59
C PRO A 347 -7.00 -2.00 -6.62
N ASP A 348 -7.86 -1.57 -7.54
CA ASP A 348 -7.47 -0.71 -8.64
C ASP A 348 -8.59 0.24 -9.08
N ARG A 349 -8.21 1.25 -9.88
CA ARG A 349 -9.11 2.25 -10.46
C ARG A 349 -10.29 1.64 -11.16
N THR A 350 -10.06 0.61 -11.96
CA THR A 350 -11.07 -0.01 -12.80
C THR A 350 -12.13 -0.67 -11.93
N THR A 351 -11.75 -1.35 -10.87
CA THR A 351 -12.64 -1.95 -9.90
C THR A 351 -13.44 -0.88 -9.15
N ARG A 352 -12.78 0.19 -8.69
CA ARG A 352 -13.44 1.33 -8.02
C ARG A 352 -14.45 2.04 -8.93
N GLN A 353 -14.13 2.22 -10.20
CA GLN A 353 -15.06 2.75 -11.20
C GLN A 353 -16.24 1.81 -11.44
N ASN A 354 -15.94 0.52 -11.65
CA ASN A 354 -16.95 -0.49 -11.95
C ASN A 354 -17.93 -0.67 -10.79
N ILE A 355 -17.51 -0.57 -9.53
CA ILE A 355 -18.43 -0.72 -8.40
C ILE A 355 -19.41 0.45 -8.31
N ILE A 356 -18.96 1.69 -8.58
CA ILE A 356 -19.82 2.87 -8.60
C ILE A 356 -20.84 2.74 -9.74
N GLN A 357 -20.38 2.29 -10.92
CA GLN A 357 -21.28 2.03 -12.06
C GLN A 357 -22.28 0.90 -11.75
N ALA A 358 -21.83 -0.20 -11.14
CA ALA A 358 -22.70 -1.30 -10.76
C ALA A 358 -23.76 -0.85 -9.75
N SER A 359 -23.38 -0.03 -8.75
CA SER A 359 -24.32 0.60 -7.83
C SER A 359 -25.37 1.44 -8.56
N PHE A 360 -24.96 2.25 -9.54
CA PHE A 360 -25.91 3.00 -10.37
C PHE A 360 -26.86 2.09 -11.15
N ASP A 361 -26.33 1.06 -11.80
CA ASP A 361 -27.10 0.14 -12.64
C ASP A 361 -28.14 -0.64 -11.83
N MET A 362 -27.80 -1.05 -10.61
CA MET A 362 -28.68 -1.77 -9.68
C MET A 362 -29.81 -0.90 -9.10
N LEU A 363 -29.69 0.43 -9.12
CA LEU A 363 -30.72 1.29 -8.53
C LEU A 363 -31.97 1.42 -9.40
N LYS A 364 -33.14 1.48 -8.75
CA LYS A 364 -34.37 2.00 -9.34
C LYS A 364 -34.19 3.49 -9.66
N SER A 365 -35.01 4.00 -10.59
CA SER A 365 -35.13 5.44 -10.84
C SER A 365 -35.49 6.18 -9.54
N GLY A 366 -34.67 7.14 -9.13
CA GLY A 366 -34.81 7.86 -7.86
C GLY A 366 -34.16 7.20 -6.64
N GLY A 367 -33.61 5.98 -6.78
CA GLY A 367 -32.89 5.29 -5.71
C GLY A 367 -31.55 5.93 -5.39
N VAL A 368 -30.98 5.61 -4.22
CA VAL A 368 -29.80 6.29 -3.68
C VAL A 368 -28.66 5.31 -3.38
N PHE A 369 -27.44 5.69 -3.76
CA PHE A 369 -26.21 4.99 -3.38
C PHE A 369 -25.56 5.72 -2.21
N TYR A 370 -25.17 4.96 -1.17
CA TYR A 370 -24.42 5.47 -0.02
C TYR A 370 -23.10 4.71 0.14
N PHE A 371 -21.99 5.41 0.31
CA PHE A 371 -20.71 4.77 0.62
C PHE A 371 -19.83 5.68 1.47
N ASP A 372 -18.83 5.09 2.14
CA ASP A 372 -17.76 5.84 2.77
C ASP A 372 -16.40 5.51 2.16
N ALA A 373 -15.52 6.51 2.14
CA ALA A 373 -14.18 6.43 1.57
C ALA A 373 -13.15 7.11 2.48
N PHE A 374 -11.92 6.62 2.41
CA PHE A 374 -10.78 7.25 3.08
C PHE A 374 -10.38 8.52 2.32
N ASP A 375 -10.18 9.61 3.04
CA ASP A 375 -9.87 10.92 2.46
C ASP A 375 -8.36 11.12 2.35
N ALA A 376 -7.87 11.39 1.14
CA ALA A 376 -6.46 11.70 0.91
C ALA A 376 -6.01 13.00 1.61
N GLU A 377 -6.95 13.88 1.98
CA GLU A 377 -6.68 15.16 2.64
C GLU A 377 -6.75 15.08 4.18
N ASP A 378 -7.09 13.92 4.77
CA ASP A 378 -7.16 13.78 6.23
C ASP A 378 -5.78 13.78 6.89
N GLU A 379 -5.40 14.91 7.47
CA GLU A 379 -4.12 15.13 8.16
C GLU A 379 -3.87 14.24 9.40
N HIS A 380 -4.93 13.58 9.90
CA HIS A 380 -4.82 12.69 11.06
C HIS A 380 -4.72 11.21 10.67
N GLU A 381 -4.78 10.90 9.39
CA GLU A 381 -4.71 9.57 8.83
C GLU A 381 -3.56 9.49 7.81
N TRP A 382 -3.41 8.35 7.15
CA TRP A 382 -2.31 8.09 6.21
C TRP A 382 -2.42 8.80 4.85
N GLY A 383 -3.49 9.56 4.59
CA GLY A 383 -3.73 10.19 3.28
C GLY A 383 -2.56 11.06 2.79
N PRO A 384 -2.16 12.10 3.54
CA PRO A 384 -1.05 12.97 3.14
C PRO A 384 0.29 12.24 3.05
N GLU A 385 0.55 11.30 3.95
CA GLU A 385 1.76 10.47 3.93
C GLU A 385 1.79 9.57 2.67
N ALA A 386 0.66 8.99 2.28
CA ALA A 386 0.55 8.18 1.07
C ALA A 386 0.85 8.98 -0.20
N LEU A 387 0.39 10.24 -0.27
CA LEU A 387 0.68 11.14 -1.39
C LEU A 387 2.18 11.50 -1.44
N GLN A 388 2.79 11.74 -0.28
CA GLN A 388 4.23 11.99 -0.19
C GLN A 388 5.04 10.76 -0.62
N GLN A 389 4.70 9.58 -0.09
CA GLN A 389 5.35 8.32 -0.43
C GLN A 389 5.21 7.95 -1.91
N PHE A 390 4.08 8.26 -2.54
CA PHE A 390 3.90 8.05 -3.98
C PHE A 390 5.01 8.70 -4.81
N GLN A 391 5.41 9.91 -4.43
CA GLN A 391 6.49 10.65 -5.09
C GLN A 391 7.87 10.15 -4.62
N GLU A 392 8.10 10.10 -3.30
CA GLU A 392 9.42 9.76 -2.73
C GLU A 392 9.86 8.33 -3.09
N GLN A 393 8.93 7.38 -3.11
CA GLN A 393 9.18 5.98 -3.43
C GLN A 393 8.96 5.67 -4.93
N ARG A 394 8.68 6.69 -5.74
CA ARG A 394 8.48 6.58 -7.20
C ARG A 394 7.49 5.46 -7.56
N LEU A 395 6.32 5.48 -6.92
CA LEU A 395 5.38 4.36 -7.00
C LEU A 395 4.61 4.31 -8.33
N GLY A 396 4.43 5.44 -9.02
CA GLY A 396 3.68 5.54 -10.28
C GLY A 396 4.17 4.57 -11.37
N PRO A 397 5.45 4.61 -11.78
CA PRO A 397 6.03 3.65 -12.72
C PRO A 397 5.92 2.18 -12.27
N GLN A 398 5.71 1.95 -10.97
CA GLN A 398 5.59 0.62 -10.37
C GLN A 398 4.13 0.15 -10.25
N GLY A 399 3.19 0.85 -10.89
CA GLY A 399 1.78 0.44 -11.03
C GLY A 399 0.83 1.04 -9.99
N TYR A 400 1.31 1.92 -9.11
CA TYR A 400 0.49 2.57 -8.11
C TYR A 400 -0.35 3.72 -8.66
N GLU A 401 -1.41 4.03 -7.94
CA GLU A 401 -2.15 5.27 -8.02
C GLU A 401 -1.85 6.15 -6.79
N GLU A 402 -1.99 7.46 -6.94
CA GLU A 402 -1.94 8.36 -5.78
C GLU A 402 -2.99 7.94 -4.75
N GLY A 403 -2.56 7.81 -3.48
CA GLY A 403 -3.39 7.37 -2.37
C GLY A 403 -3.41 5.86 -2.11
N ASP A 404 -2.77 5.04 -2.96
CA ASP A 404 -2.56 3.61 -2.69
C ASP A 404 -1.56 3.40 -1.55
N VAL A 405 -1.93 2.55 -0.60
CA VAL A 405 -1.11 2.18 0.56
C VAL A 405 -1.22 0.69 0.81
N PHE A 406 -0.07 0.03 0.97
CA PHE A 406 -0.03 -1.29 1.61
C PHE A 406 0.36 -1.13 3.07
N TYR A 407 -0.25 -1.94 3.92
CA TYR A 407 0.00 -1.91 5.35
C TYR A 407 -0.12 -3.31 5.94
N ARG A 408 0.47 -3.51 7.11
CA ARG A 408 0.32 -4.75 7.89
C ARG A 408 0.21 -4.44 9.36
N ARG A 409 -0.23 -5.42 10.14
CA ARG A 409 -0.16 -5.33 11.60
C ARG A 409 1.30 -5.31 12.04
N ALA A 410 1.62 -4.55 13.09
CA ALA A 410 2.99 -4.47 13.60
C ALA A 410 3.55 -5.85 13.99
N ARG A 411 2.69 -6.76 14.47
CA ARG A 411 3.01 -8.15 14.84
C ARG A 411 2.34 -9.21 13.95
N GLY A 412 1.92 -8.85 12.73
CA GLY A 412 1.28 -9.78 11.79
C GLY A 412 2.07 -9.89 10.47
N GLU A 413 1.86 -11.00 9.77
CA GLU A 413 2.54 -11.32 8.50
C GLU A 413 1.70 -10.94 7.27
N HIS A 414 0.37 -10.84 7.42
CA HIS A 414 -0.52 -10.47 6.32
C HIS A 414 -0.46 -8.97 6.03
N VAL A 415 -0.14 -8.66 4.77
CA VAL A 415 -0.26 -7.34 4.18
C VAL A 415 -1.70 -7.16 3.70
N ALA A 416 -2.24 -5.96 3.87
CA ALA A 416 -3.52 -5.51 3.34
C ALA A 416 -3.32 -4.22 2.53
N PHE A 417 -4.37 -3.80 1.84
CA PHE A 417 -4.36 -2.67 0.92
C PHE A 417 -5.47 -1.68 1.26
N LEU A 418 -5.15 -0.39 1.10
CA LEU A 418 -6.06 0.73 1.20
C LEU A 418 -5.80 1.74 0.08
N HIS A 419 -6.86 2.43 -0.34
CA HIS A 419 -6.82 3.55 -1.26
C HIS A 419 -7.50 4.76 -0.63
N TYR A 420 -6.75 5.85 -0.49
CA TYR A 420 -7.21 7.17 -0.09
C TYR A 420 -7.56 7.96 -1.36
N CYS A 421 -8.73 8.61 -1.37
CA CYS A 421 -9.23 9.32 -2.54
C CYS A 421 -9.63 10.75 -2.18
N SER A 422 -9.42 11.69 -3.10
CA SER A 422 -9.90 13.06 -2.92
C SER A 422 -11.42 13.16 -3.17
N SER A 423 -12.05 14.11 -2.49
CA SER A 423 -13.47 14.45 -2.68
C SER A 423 -13.78 14.82 -4.14
N ALA A 424 -12.90 15.58 -4.79
CA ALA A 424 -13.04 15.96 -6.20
C ALA A 424 -13.07 14.74 -7.12
N ARG A 425 -12.20 13.75 -6.90
CA ARG A 425 -12.17 12.53 -7.71
C ARG A 425 -13.38 11.65 -7.48
N LEU A 426 -13.86 11.51 -6.24
CA LEU A 426 -15.10 10.78 -5.95
C LEU A 426 -16.30 11.43 -6.65
N ARG A 427 -16.35 12.77 -6.70
CA ARG A 427 -17.45 13.49 -7.33
C ARG A 427 -17.47 13.24 -8.83
N GLU A 428 -16.31 13.34 -9.48
CA GLU A 428 -16.16 13.04 -10.90
C GLU A 428 -16.59 11.60 -11.23
N LEU A 429 -16.24 10.62 -10.39
CA LEU A 429 -16.64 9.22 -10.56
C LEU A 429 -18.16 9.03 -10.47
N MET A 430 -18.79 9.66 -9.48
CA MET A 430 -20.24 9.62 -9.29
C MET A 430 -20.98 10.29 -10.46
N GLU A 431 -20.52 11.47 -10.90
CA GLU A 431 -21.08 12.19 -12.05
C GLU A 431 -20.93 11.38 -13.34
N THR A 432 -19.77 10.77 -13.56
CA THR A 432 -19.49 9.92 -14.73
C THR A 432 -20.41 8.70 -14.78
N ALA A 433 -20.74 8.11 -13.63
CA ALA A 433 -21.70 7.00 -13.54
C ALA A 433 -23.16 7.44 -13.75
N GLY A 434 -23.45 8.74 -13.70
CA GLY A 434 -24.76 9.33 -13.95
C GLY A 434 -25.55 9.71 -12.69
N PHE A 435 -24.91 9.70 -11.51
CA PHE A 435 -25.55 10.16 -10.27
C PHE A 435 -25.81 11.67 -10.31
N VAL A 436 -26.89 12.08 -9.66
CA VAL A 436 -27.27 13.48 -9.39
C VAL A 436 -27.45 13.69 -7.89
N ASP A 437 -27.59 14.95 -7.47
CA ASP A 437 -27.73 15.33 -6.05
C ASP A 437 -26.61 14.73 -5.19
N ILE A 438 -25.37 14.84 -5.68
CA ILE A 438 -24.20 14.22 -5.04
C ILE A 438 -23.78 15.05 -3.82
N GLU A 439 -24.00 14.48 -2.65
CA GLU A 439 -23.62 15.04 -1.36
C GLU A 439 -22.38 14.34 -0.81
N MET A 440 -21.51 15.11 -0.18
CA MET A 440 -20.29 14.62 0.47
C MET A 440 -20.14 15.33 1.80
N THR A 441 -20.03 14.55 2.87
CA THR A 441 -19.88 15.04 4.23
C THR A 441 -18.68 14.36 4.86
N THR A 442 -17.77 15.14 5.45
CA THR A 442 -16.62 14.58 6.17
C THR A 442 -17.04 14.25 7.59
N ILE A 443 -16.84 13.00 7.99
CA ILE A 443 -17.15 12.48 9.33
C ILE A 443 -15.86 12.16 10.06
N GLY A 444 -15.66 12.80 11.21
CA GLY A 444 -14.47 12.64 12.04
C GLY A 444 -14.21 11.18 12.42
N TYR A 445 -12.95 10.76 12.33
CA TYR A 445 -12.51 9.40 12.67
C TYR A 445 -11.50 9.36 13.81
N ASP A 446 -10.44 10.16 13.71
CA ASP A 446 -9.43 10.31 14.77
C ASP A 446 -9.67 11.54 15.65
N GLN A 447 -10.07 12.66 15.04
CA GLN A 447 -10.61 13.84 15.72
C GLN A 447 -12.13 13.92 15.52
N SER A 448 -12.85 14.51 16.48
CA SER A 448 -14.30 14.74 16.39
C SER A 448 -15.09 13.49 16.00
N VAL A 449 -14.74 12.35 16.60
CA VAL A 449 -15.17 11.01 16.14
C VAL A 449 -16.68 10.89 16.02
N GLY A 450 -17.16 10.53 14.82
CA GLY A 450 -18.58 10.33 14.53
C GLY A 450 -19.39 11.62 14.40
N VAL A 451 -18.73 12.77 14.26
CA VAL A 451 -19.38 14.07 14.05
C VAL A 451 -18.91 14.65 12.71
N GLU A 452 -19.78 15.40 12.04
CA GLU A 452 -19.38 16.20 10.88
C GLU A 452 -18.21 17.12 11.25
N SER A 453 -17.15 17.06 10.45
CA SER A 453 -15.85 17.69 10.74
C SER A 453 -15.22 18.20 9.44
N HIS A 454 -14.09 18.91 9.58
CA HIS A 454 -13.24 19.32 8.45
C HIS A 454 -12.19 18.26 8.10
N ASN A 455 -12.02 17.25 8.96
CA ASN A 455 -11.09 16.13 8.80
C ASN A 455 -11.80 14.83 9.19
N GLY A 456 -11.31 13.70 8.66
CA GLY A 456 -11.93 12.40 8.81
C GLY A 456 -12.19 11.72 7.46
N LYS A 457 -13.20 10.85 7.43
CA LYS A 457 -13.54 10.06 6.25
C LYS A 457 -14.73 10.67 5.52
N LEU A 458 -14.78 10.48 4.21
CA LEU A 458 -15.85 11.00 3.36
C LEU A 458 -17.04 10.05 3.41
N PHE A 459 -18.20 10.55 3.84
CA PHE A 459 -19.50 9.93 3.57
C PHE A 459 -20.06 10.54 2.29
N VAL A 460 -20.43 9.70 1.33
CA VAL A 460 -20.90 10.12 0.02
C VAL A 460 -22.27 9.52 -0.24
N SER A 461 -23.18 10.35 -0.76
CA SER A 461 -24.46 9.90 -1.30
C SER A 461 -24.68 10.44 -2.72
N GLY A 462 -25.44 9.71 -3.52
CA GLY A 462 -25.86 10.16 -4.84
C GLY A 462 -27.11 9.45 -5.32
N ARG A 463 -27.97 10.18 -6.02
CA ARG A 463 -29.27 9.69 -6.48
C ARG A 463 -29.24 9.32 -7.95
N LYS A 464 -29.87 8.20 -8.31
CA LYS A 464 -30.16 7.88 -9.71
C LYS A 464 -31.27 8.81 -10.21
N PRO A 465 -31.09 9.52 -11.34
CA PRO A 465 -32.10 10.43 -11.85
C PRO A 465 -33.48 9.76 -11.97
N LEU A 466 -34.53 10.52 -11.72
CA LEU A 466 -35.87 10.08 -12.07
C LEU A 466 -35.94 9.92 -13.58
N ASN A 467 -36.39 8.77 -14.07
CA ASN A 467 -36.71 8.59 -15.48
C ASN A 467 -37.68 9.70 -15.87
N GLN A 468 -37.28 10.60 -16.78
CA GLN A 468 -38.24 11.50 -17.41
C GLN A 468 -39.29 10.60 -18.06
N ALA A 469 -40.55 10.74 -17.66
CA ALA A 469 -41.64 10.09 -18.36
C ALA A 469 -41.46 10.39 -19.84
N LYS A 470 -41.21 9.37 -20.66
CA LYS A 470 -41.31 9.54 -22.11
C LYS A 470 -42.71 10.10 -22.37
N PRO A 471 -42.83 11.26 -23.04
CA PRO A 471 -44.12 11.91 -23.26
C PRO A 471 -45.11 11.01 -23.99
#